data_AF-B7J6Z5-F1
#
_entry.id   AF-B7J6Z5-F1
#
_cell.length_a   1.000
_cell.length_b   1.000
_cell.length_c   1.000
_cell.angle_alpha   90.00
_cell.angle_beta   90.00
_cell.angle_gamma   90.00
#
_symmetry.space_group_name_H-M   'P 1'
#
loop_
_entity.id
_entity.type
_entity.pdbx_description
1 polymer ?
#
loop_
_entity_poly.entity_id
_entity_poly.type
_entity_poly.pdbx_seq_one_letter_code
_entity_poly.pdbx_strand_id
1 'polypeptide(L)'
;MISIVLLSFVALLVGFYVLYRYHRKRARGFFSQKPATLTDEWLAQQVRSAVAADNPVFGGLFAGPVKDEHTWVLLKEVNHHLLWVCLQNAWLGFWTLNAEGAPQWRIVQLHGNSLNQYLRKQESTEKGSAQTHGVST
;
A
#
# COMPACT_ATOMS: atom_id res chain seq x y z
N MET A 1 34.49 42.90 3.28
CA MET A 1 34.68 41.44 3.10
C MET A 1 33.89 40.62 4.11
N ILE A 2 34.00 40.89 5.42
CA ILE A 2 33.27 40.18 6.49
C ILE A 2 31.75 40.12 6.25
N SER A 3 31.12 41.21 5.81
CA SER A 3 29.67 41.24 5.56
C SER A 3 29.20 40.34 4.41
N ILE A 4 30.01 40.14 3.38
CA ILE A 4 29.68 39.27 2.24
C ILE A 4 29.79 37.79 2.66
N VAL A 5 30.80 37.47 3.47
CA VAL A 5 30.97 36.13 4.05
C VAL A 5 29.83 35.81 5.02
N LEU A 6 29.39 36.78 5.82
CA LEU A 6 28.28 36.60 6.75
C LEU A 6 26.94 36.39 6.03
N LEU A 7 26.68 37.18 4.98
CA LEU A 7 25.46 37.05 4.17
C LEU A 7 25.38 35.70 3.43
N SER A 8 26.50 35.24 2.88
CA SER A 8 26.57 33.92 2.22
C SER A 8 26.37 32.77 3.22
N PHE A 9 26.91 32.88 4.43
CA PHE A 9 26.69 31.90 5.49
C PHE A 9 25.22 31.84 5.93
N VAL A 10 24.57 33.00 6.10
CA VAL A 10 23.13 33.06 6.42
C VAL A 10 22.27 32.47 5.30
N ALA A 11 22.58 32.76 4.04
CA ALA A 11 21.88 32.19 2.90
C ALA A 11 21.99 30.66 2.85
N LEU A 12 23.16 30.12 3.18
CA LEU A 12 23.40 28.67 3.30
C LEU A 12 22.56 28.04 4.41
N LEU A 13 22.51 28.66 5.59
CA LEU A 13 21.69 28.20 6.71
C LEU A 13 20.19 28.21 6.38
N VAL A 14 19.71 29.26 5.71
CA VAL A 14 18.32 29.33 5.25
C VAL A 14 18.03 28.24 4.22
N GLY A 15 18.95 28.00 3.27
CA GLY A 15 18.86 26.92 2.29
C GLY A 15 18.73 25.54 2.96
N PHE A 16 19.61 25.23 3.92
CA PHE A 16 19.54 23.99 4.69
C PHE A 16 18.25 23.88 5.50
N TYR A 17 17.77 24.96 6.11
CA TYR A 17 16.51 24.96 6.86
C TYR A 17 15.31 24.66 5.96
N VAL A 18 15.25 25.25 4.76
CA VAL A 18 14.19 24.98 3.77
C VAL A 18 14.27 23.53 3.30
N LEU A 19 15.46 23.01 2.99
CA LEU A 19 15.67 21.63 2.59
C LEU A 19 15.21 20.66 3.69
N TYR A 20 15.64 20.91 4.93
CA TYR A 20 15.23 20.14 6.10
C TYR A 20 13.71 20.17 6.31
N ARG A 21 13.08 21.34 6.21
CA ARG A 21 11.61 21.49 6.34
C ARG A 21 10.87 20.75 5.23
N TYR A 22 11.39 20.78 4.00
CA TYR A 22 10.83 20.06 2.87
C TYR A 22 10.93 18.54 3.08
N HIS A 23 12.10 18.03 3.46
CA HIS A 23 12.28 16.62 3.81
C HIS A 23 11.40 16.19 4.99
N ARG A 24 11.30 17.02 6.04
CA ARG A 24 10.43 16.74 7.20
C ARG A 24 8.95 16.72 6.83
N LYS A 25 8.50 17.61 5.94
CA LYS A 25 7.12 17.58 5.39
C LYS A 25 6.89 16.34 4.55
N ARG A 26 7.86 15.93 3.71
CA ARG A 26 7.75 14.72 2.88
C ARG A 26 7.72 13.44 3.72
N ALA A 27 8.53 13.38 4.79
CA ALA A 27 8.51 12.30 5.77
C ALA A 27 7.19 12.24 6.56
N ARG A 28 6.64 13.38 6.97
CA ARG A 28 5.31 13.43 7.62
C ARG A 28 4.15 13.16 6.65
N GLY A 29 4.29 13.51 5.38
CA GLY A 29 3.29 13.26 4.33
C GLY A 29 3.09 11.78 4.02
N PHE A 30 4.11 10.94 4.25
CA PHE A 30 3.99 9.48 4.18
C PHE A 30 3.11 8.90 5.29
N PHE A 31 3.19 9.46 6.51
CA PHE A 31 2.37 9.05 7.66
C PHE A 31 1.02 9.78 7.77
N SER A 32 0.80 10.80 6.96
CA SER A 32 -0.42 11.63 6.96
C SER A 32 -1.21 11.47 5.65
N GLN A 33 -1.10 10.32 4.99
CA GLN A 33 -2.11 9.94 4.00
C GLN A 33 -3.38 9.58 4.76
N LYS A 34 -4.50 10.21 4.39
CA LYS A 34 -5.80 9.84 4.96
C LYS A 34 -5.99 8.33 4.73
N PRO A 35 -6.43 7.57 5.75
CA PRO A 35 -6.67 6.15 5.59
C PRO A 35 -7.64 5.93 4.44
N ALA A 36 -7.29 5.02 3.54
CA ALA A 36 -8.10 4.76 2.36
C ALA A 36 -9.37 3.98 2.73
N THR A 37 -10.49 4.31 2.09
CA THR A 37 -11.73 3.55 2.20
C THR A 37 -11.67 2.38 1.23
N LEU A 38 -11.79 1.16 1.76
CA LEU A 38 -11.73 -0.05 0.95
C LEU A 38 -13.05 -0.25 0.17
N THR A 39 -13.02 0.02 -1.14
CA THR A 39 -14.09 -0.27 -2.10
C THR A 39 -13.56 -1.08 -3.29
N ASP A 40 -14.42 -1.76 -4.04
CA ASP A 40 -13.99 -2.54 -5.22
C ASP A 40 -13.33 -1.68 -6.30
N GLU A 41 -13.85 -0.46 -6.54
CA GLU A 41 -13.26 0.50 -7.47
C GLU A 41 -11.86 0.95 -7.03
N TRP A 42 -11.70 1.27 -5.75
CA TRP A 42 -10.42 1.66 -5.19
C TRP A 42 -9.41 0.51 -5.23
N LEU A 43 -9.87 -0.72 -4.95
CA LEU A 43 -9.06 -1.92 -5.02
C LEU A 43 -8.57 -2.18 -6.45
N ALA A 44 -9.44 -2.02 -7.45
CA ALA A 44 -9.09 -2.17 -8.87
C ALA A 44 -8.00 -1.17 -9.28
N GLN A 45 -7.98 0.03 -8.70
CA GLN A 45 -6.88 0.98 -8.93
C GLN A 45 -5.55 0.51 -8.33
N GLN A 46 -5.58 -0.15 -7.16
CA GLN A 46 -4.37 -0.73 -6.56
C GLN A 46 -3.86 -1.93 -7.37
N VAL A 47 -4.75 -2.78 -7.89
CA VAL A 47 -4.40 -3.91 -8.77
C VAL A 47 -3.58 -3.44 -9.97
N ARG A 48 -3.96 -2.32 -10.61
CA ARG A 48 -3.20 -1.75 -11.74
C ARG A 48 -1.76 -1.36 -11.39
N SER A 49 -1.50 -1.07 -10.12
CA SER A 49 -0.17 -0.71 -9.63
C SER A 49 0.59 -1.92 -9.09
N ALA A 50 -0.11 -3.03 -8.84
CA ALA A 50 0.47 -4.26 -8.33
C ALA A 50 1.14 -5.03 -9.47
N VAL A 51 2.17 -5.79 -9.14
CA VAL A 51 2.77 -6.74 -10.08
C VAL A 51 2.04 -8.07 -9.98
N ALA A 52 1.90 -8.75 -11.11
CA ALA A 52 1.30 -10.07 -11.17
C ALA A 52 2.29 -11.14 -10.66
N ALA A 53 1.78 -12.15 -9.96
CA ALA A 53 2.56 -13.21 -9.33
C ALA A 53 3.22 -14.16 -10.34
N ASP A 54 2.72 -14.20 -11.57
CA ASP A 54 3.28 -14.93 -12.71
C ASP A 54 4.43 -14.18 -13.42
N ASN A 55 4.94 -13.10 -12.82
CA ASN A 55 6.06 -12.36 -13.39
C ASN A 55 7.26 -13.31 -13.62
N PRO A 56 7.79 -13.38 -14.86
CA PRO A 56 8.82 -14.36 -15.21
C PRO A 56 10.17 -14.12 -14.50
N VAL A 57 10.40 -12.93 -13.96
CA VAL A 57 11.67 -12.55 -13.34
C VAL A 57 11.64 -12.77 -11.82
N PHE A 58 10.49 -12.57 -11.19
CA PHE A 58 10.37 -12.52 -9.72
C PHE A 58 9.22 -13.36 -9.15
N GLY A 59 8.67 -14.33 -9.91
CA GLY A 59 7.42 -15.00 -9.59
C GLY A 59 7.31 -15.57 -8.16
N GLY A 60 8.39 -16.18 -7.63
CA GLY A 60 8.40 -16.68 -6.26
C GLY A 60 8.34 -15.59 -5.17
N LEU A 61 8.79 -14.38 -5.49
CA LEU A 61 8.81 -13.23 -4.60
C LEU A 61 7.42 -12.59 -4.51
N PHE A 62 6.69 -12.54 -5.63
CA PHE A 62 5.37 -11.92 -5.72
C PHE A 62 4.21 -12.82 -5.28
N ALA A 63 4.45 -14.14 -5.22
CA ALA A 63 3.46 -15.13 -4.76
C ALA A 63 3.11 -15.01 -3.27
N GLY A 64 3.97 -14.37 -2.46
CA GLY A 64 3.78 -14.25 -1.01
C GLY A 64 3.93 -12.82 -0.52
N PRO A 65 3.47 -12.52 0.70
CA PRO A 65 3.71 -11.23 1.33
C PRO A 65 5.18 -11.07 1.72
N VAL A 66 5.58 -9.85 2.08
CA VAL A 66 6.90 -9.61 2.68
C VAL A 66 7.07 -10.44 3.95
N LYS A 67 8.28 -10.95 4.18
CA LYS A 67 8.62 -11.66 5.42
C LYS A 67 8.92 -10.62 6.52
N ASP A 68 7.92 -10.33 7.34
CA ASP A 68 8.02 -9.47 8.52
C ASP A 68 7.31 -10.09 9.73
N GLU A 69 7.20 -9.33 10.83
CA GLU A 69 6.52 -9.76 12.06
C GLU A 69 4.99 -9.73 11.95
N HIS A 70 4.44 -9.17 10.87
CA HIS A 70 3.00 -9.00 10.72
C HIS A 70 2.36 -10.23 10.08
N THR A 71 1.16 -10.55 10.54
CA THR A 71 0.34 -11.59 9.92
C THR A 71 -0.41 -11.00 8.73
N TRP A 72 -0.01 -11.41 7.52
CA TRP A 72 -0.66 -11.05 6.27
C TRP A 72 -1.60 -12.16 5.82
N VAL A 73 -2.83 -11.79 5.48
CA VAL A 73 -3.86 -12.70 4.95
C VAL A 73 -4.19 -12.27 3.52
N LEU A 74 -4.35 -13.23 2.60
CA LEU A 74 -4.75 -12.91 1.23
C LEU A 74 -6.17 -12.32 1.24
N LEU A 75 -6.30 -11.08 0.78
CA LEU A 75 -7.60 -10.39 0.68
C LEU A 75 -8.29 -10.74 -0.63
N LYS A 76 -7.56 -10.62 -1.74
CA LYS A 76 -8.09 -10.86 -3.08
C LYS A 76 -6.98 -11.17 -4.06
N GLU A 77 -7.27 -12.09 -4.97
CA GLU A 77 -6.51 -12.32 -6.18
C GLU A 77 -7.32 -11.82 -7.38
N VAL A 78 -6.69 -11.03 -8.26
CA VAL A 78 -7.29 -10.57 -9.52
C VAL A 78 -6.23 -10.64 -10.60
N ASN A 79 -6.44 -11.45 -11.65
CA ASN A 79 -5.49 -11.62 -12.76
C ASN A 79 -4.04 -11.85 -12.27
N HIS A 80 -3.85 -12.79 -11.34
CA HIS A 80 -2.57 -13.09 -10.70
C HIS A 80 -1.96 -11.96 -9.86
N HIS A 81 -2.62 -10.81 -9.71
CA HIS A 81 -2.23 -9.79 -8.74
C HIS A 81 -2.76 -10.17 -7.35
N LEU A 82 -1.83 -10.35 -6.41
CA LEU A 82 -2.14 -10.75 -5.05
C LEU A 82 -2.14 -9.53 -4.13
N LEU A 83 -3.27 -9.30 -3.48
CA LEU A 83 -3.44 -8.24 -2.49
C LEU A 83 -3.59 -8.86 -1.12
N TRP A 84 -2.73 -8.45 -0.20
CA TRP A 84 -2.66 -8.97 1.17
C TRP A 84 -3.15 -7.92 2.15
N VAL A 85 -3.71 -8.36 3.27
CA VAL A 85 -4.16 -7.47 4.35
C VAL A 85 -3.58 -7.89 5.69
N CYS A 86 -3.14 -6.91 6.46
CA CYS A 86 -2.84 -7.08 7.88
C CYS A 86 -4.03 -6.58 8.69
N LEU A 87 -4.77 -7.50 9.31
CA LEU A 87 -5.99 -7.17 10.06
C LEU A 87 -5.71 -6.34 11.32
N GLN A 88 -4.56 -6.59 11.97
CA GLN A 88 -4.16 -5.94 13.22
C GLN A 88 -3.99 -4.43 13.05
N ASN A 89 -3.37 -4.03 11.93
CA ASN A 89 -3.02 -2.63 11.65
C ASN A 89 -3.92 -1.97 10.60
N ALA A 90 -4.91 -2.72 10.07
CA ALA A 90 -5.72 -2.33 8.92
C ALA A 90 -4.87 -1.84 7.74
N TRP A 91 -3.93 -2.67 7.29
CA TRP A 91 -3.03 -2.33 6.17
C TRP A 91 -3.28 -3.23 4.97
N LEU A 92 -3.23 -2.65 3.78
CA LEU A 92 -3.13 -3.39 2.52
C LEU A 92 -1.66 -3.46 2.10
N GLY A 93 -1.19 -4.65 1.75
CA GLY A 93 0.16 -4.93 1.28
C GLY A 93 0.14 -5.59 -0.09
N PHE A 94 1.00 -5.14 -1.00
CA PHE A 94 1.16 -5.75 -2.32
C PHE A 94 2.51 -5.41 -2.93
N TRP A 95 2.97 -6.25 -3.85
CA TRP A 95 4.20 -6.01 -4.60
C TRP A 95 3.96 -5.04 -5.76
N THR A 96 4.86 -4.09 -5.93
CA THR A 96 4.93 -3.14 -7.05
C THR A 96 6.37 -3.08 -7.58
N LEU A 97 6.60 -2.32 -8.66
CA LEU A 97 7.94 -1.97 -9.12
C LEU A 97 8.23 -0.51 -8.80
N ASN A 98 9.44 -0.21 -8.34
CA ASN A 98 9.91 1.16 -8.21
C ASN A 98 10.28 1.77 -9.59
N ALA A 99 10.76 3.02 -9.59
CA ALA A 99 11.11 3.72 -10.83
C ALA A 99 12.26 3.04 -11.61
N GLU A 100 13.08 2.27 -10.90
CA GLU A 100 14.20 1.50 -11.44
C GLU A 100 13.80 0.08 -11.90
N GLY A 101 12.52 -0.30 -11.77
CA GLY A 101 12.02 -1.62 -12.13
C GLY A 101 12.32 -2.72 -11.11
N ALA A 102 12.80 -2.37 -9.91
CA ALA A 102 13.07 -3.32 -8.83
C ALA A 102 11.80 -3.61 -8.00
N PRO A 103 11.66 -4.84 -7.48
CA PRO A 103 10.52 -5.24 -6.67
C PRO A 103 10.46 -4.44 -5.36
N GLN A 104 9.28 -3.89 -5.05
CA GLN A 104 9.04 -3.11 -3.85
C GLN A 104 7.74 -3.55 -3.18
N TRP A 105 7.80 -3.83 -1.87
CA TRP A 105 6.60 -4.05 -1.08
C TRP A 105 5.96 -2.71 -0.73
N ARG A 106 4.70 -2.53 -1.13
CA ARG A 106 3.93 -1.31 -0.86
C ARG A 106 2.89 -1.59 0.20
N ILE A 107 2.86 -0.74 1.22
CA ILE A 107 1.87 -0.77 2.29
C ILE A 107 0.99 0.47 2.17
N VAL A 108 -0.32 0.28 2.26
CA VAL A 108 -1.32 1.35 2.27
C VAL A 108 -2.19 1.21 3.50
N GLN A 109 -2.31 2.30 4.27
CA GLN A 109 -3.16 2.32 5.44
C GLN A 109 -4.64 2.40 5.03
N LEU A 110 -5.44 1.48 5.54
CA LEU A 110 -6.88 1.42 5.34
C LEU A 110 -7.62 1.98 6.55
N HIS A 111 -8.85 2.42 6.33
CA HIS A 111 -9.76 2.72 7.42
C HIS A 111 -10.29 1.42 8.01
N GLY A 112 -10.05 1.16 9.30
CA GLY A 112 -10.43 -0.11 9.97
C GLY A 112 -11.89 -0.50 9.77
N ASN A 113 -12.82 0.47 9.89
CA ASN A 113 -14.25 0.21 9.64
C ASN A 113 -14.54 -0.23 8.20
N SER A 114 -13.86 0.34 7.20
CA SER A 114 -14.07 -0.02 5.81
C SER A 114 -13.56 -1.43 5.51
N LEU A 115 -12.43 -1.83 6.12
CA LEU A 115 -11.92 -3.19 6.00
C LEU A 115 -12.90 -4.20 6.59
N ASN A 116 -13.38 -3.95 7.81
CA ASN A 116 -14.35 -4.83 8.46
C ASN A 116 -15.67 -4.94 7.68
N GLN A 117 -16.16 -3.83 7.11
CA GLN A 117 -17.35 -3.85 6.25
C GLN A 117 -17.13 -4.66 4.97
N TYR A 118 -15.97 -4.48 4.32
CA TYR A 118 -15.63 -5.21 3.11
C TYR A 118 -15.53 -6.72 3.35
N LEU A 119 -14.85 -7.14 4.41
CA LEU A 119 -14.70 -8.56 4.78
C LEU A 119 -16.06 -9.21 5.08
N ARG A 120 -16.93 -8.53 5.82
CA ARG A 120 -18.31 -9.01 6.07
C ARG A 120 -19.11 -9.14 4.78
N LYS A 121 -18.95 -8.20 3.85
CA LYS A 121 -19.61 -8.25 2.54
C LYS A 121 -19.12 -9.46 1.74
N GLN A 122 -17.81 -9.71 1.68
CA GLN A 122 -17.27 -10.91 1.02
C GLN A 122 -17.83 -12.21 1.62
N GLU A 123 -17.83 -12.33 2.95
CA GLU A 123 -18.35 -13.52 3.62
C GLU A 123 -19.84 -13.75 3.31
N SER A 124 -20.63 -12.68 3.23
CA SER A 124 -22.04 -12.78 2.84
C SER A 124 -22.25 -13.19 1.38
N THR A 125 -21.39 -12.71 0.47
CA THR A 125 -21.44 -13.07 -0.95
C THR A 125 -21.04 -14.53 -1.18
N GLU A 126 -20.03 -15.03 -0.47
CA GLU A 126 -19.63 -16.44 -0.53
C GLU A 126 -20.72 -17.36 0.03
N LYS A 127 -21.33 -17.02 1.18
CA LYS A 127 -22.44 -17.80 1.75
C LYS A 127 -23.69 -17.80 0.86
N GLY A 128 -24.03 -16.66 0.25
CA GLY A 128 -25.14 -16.57 -0.71
C GLY A 128 -24.91 -17.39 -1.97
N SER A 129 -23.69 -17.38 -2.50
CA SER A 129 -23.30 -18.19 -3.67
C SER A 129 -23.34 -19.70 -3.39
N ALA A 130 -22.86 -20.11 -2.22
CA ALA A 130 -22.90 -21.52 -1.78
C ALA A 130 -24.33 -22.05 -1.61
N GLN A 131 -25.26 -21.22 -1.13
CA GLN A 131 -26.69 -21.60 -1.02
C GLN A 131 -27.38 -21.73 -2.38
N THR A 132 -27.05 -20.90 -3.37
CA THR A 132 -27.64 -21.00 -4.71
C THR A 132 -27.16 -22.22 -5.52
N HIS A 133 -25.98 -22.77 -5.21
CA HIS A 133 -25.48 -24.00 -5.84
C HIS A 133 -25.95 -25.29 -5.15
N GLY A 134 -26.59 -25.20 -3.98
CA GLY A 134 -27.11 -26.35 -3.23
C GLY A 134 -28.58 -26.70 -3.49
N VAL A 135 -29.27 -25.98 -4.38
CA VAL A 135 -30.70 -26.20 -4.69
C VAL A 135 -30.83 -26.63 -6.15
N SER A 136 -30.43 -27.87 -6.43
CA SER A 136 -30.78 -28.60 -7.66
C SER A 136 -30.68 -30.09 -7.37
N THR A 137 -31.67 -30.60 -6.66
CA THR A 137 -32.08 -32.02 -6.67
C THR A 137 -33.59 -32.07 -6.61
#